data_AF-A0A852VDV4-F1
#
_entry.id   AF-A0A852VDV4-F1
#
_cell.length_a   1.000
_cell.length_b   1.000
_cell.length_c   1.000
_cell.angle_alpha   90.00
_cell.angle_beta   90.00
_cell.angle_gamma   90.00
#
_symmetry.space_group_name_H-M   'P 1'
#
loop_
_entity.id
_entity.type
_entity.pdbx_description
1 polymer ?
#
loop_
_entity_poly.entity_id
_entity_poly.type
_entity_poly.pdbx_seq_one_letter_code
_entity_poly.pdbx_strand_id
1 'polypeptide(L)'
;MPATHNPENKIDSHATSSPANAPAAHPPASETDVYAIHGADPEVLAYAMAKYSRSALTMKESLAEISSQRAEQFLNTFYFAYGHRSIADLAHIPFAIERLSLLAAIELVDETRWDGQERSTRYQNFRLSGWFTPALGDETSTFTAAVERLFTTYDKVSAGMLTTLKAAIPQPESMKPDAYERTLKARAFDVARYFLPLATNTSLGQIVNARTLETQVSRLLTSDFAEIRQLGEKLRTAASEPAWNVQHAAGEVLCEEIASLDADCGERAHEAFLRPVKAAPTLVKYATPNDYQRETRSELAHAAKLLMGSQPIASAPVVDLLDGDEPLEVELATSLLYPHSHYPYRQLRNQVAALSANQRGEIISLGAKHRGRHDELLRSFSSGHSLRFDILMDIGGFRDMHRHRRCVQLLQPYTDLHGYDEPICPGQPTLAEAGLETLYSETLAATYATYRSLRDSSVPEAAQSAQYILPLATRCRSLFKMDFAEALYISELRSGIAGHFSYRRVAWEMYKAVAKKHPSLAQYFRIEDVNEPVDLLRR
;
A
#
# COMPACT_ATOMS: atom_id res chain seq x y z
N MET A 1 -59.28 -34.73 -72.90
CA MET A 1 -58.21 -34.66 -73.92
C MET A 1 -58.19 -33.24 -74.49
N PRO A 2 -57.06 -32.70 -74.97
CA PRO A 2 -55.72 -32.44 -74.40
C PRO A 2 -55.48 -30.89 -74.27
N ALA A 3 -54.64 -30.38 -73.36
CA ALA A 3 -53.21 -29.99 -73.46
C ALA A 3 -52.85 -28.80 -74.38
N THR A 4 -52.10 -27.83 -73.79
CA THR A 4 -50.89 -27.05 -74.24
C THR A 4 -50.98 -25.55 -73.81
N HIS A 5 -50.19 -25.02 -72.85
CA HIS A 5 -48.78 -24.50 -72.90
C HIS A 5 -48.51 -23.57 -74.10
N ASN A 6 -47.94 -22.35 -74.06
CA ASN A 6 -47.19 -21.46 -73.12
C ASN A 6 -47.00 -20.09 -73.90
N PRO A 7 -46.12 -19.08 -73.61
CA PRO A 7 -45.67 -18.34 -72.41
C PRO A 7 -45.60 -16.78 -72.57
N GLU A 8 -44.98 -16.12 -71.57
CA GLU A 8 -44.22 -14.83 -71.54
C GLU A 8 -44.94 -13.49 -71.28
N ASN A 9 -44.65 -12.84 -70.13
CA ASN A 9 -43.71 -11.69 -70.11
C ASN A 9 -43.24 -11.21 -68.71
N LYS A 10 -41.92 -10.94 -68.67
CA LYS A 10 -41.01 -10.12 -67.84
C LYS A 10 -41.46 -9.35 -66.57
N ILE A 11 -40.82 -9.72 -65.46
CA ILE A 11 -39.96 -8.99 -64.50
C ILE A 11 -39.95 -7.44 -64.53
N ASP A 12 -40.22 -6.86 -63.34
CA ASP A 12 -39.50 -5.70 -62.78
C ASP A 12 -39.37 -5.88 -61.25
N SER A 13 -38.19 -5.56 -60.69
CA SER A 13 -37.79 -5.84 -59.30
C SER A 13 -37.49 -4.55 -58.52
N HIS A 14 -38.19 -4.34 -57.41
CA HIS A 14 -37.75 -3.47 -56.32
C HIS A 14 -37.67 -4.30 -55.03
N ALA A 15 -36.45 -4.53 -54.57
CA ALA A 15 -36.15 -5.22 -53.31
C ALA A 15 -35.99 -4.19 -52.18
N THR A 16 -36.88 -4.27 -51.19
CA THR A 16 -36.70 -3.66 -49.86
C THR A 16 -35.80 -4.56 -49.02
N SER A 17 -34.69 -4.02 -48.51
CA SER A 17 -33.74 -4.71 -47.64
C SER A 17 -34.30 -4.89 -46.22
N SER A 18 -34.48 -6.15 -45.81
CA SER A 18 -34.77 -6.58 -44.44
C SER A 18 -33.60 -6.31 -43.48
N PRO A 19 -33.85 -6.13 -42.16
CA PRO A 19 -32.80 -5.89 -41.17
C PRO A 19 -31.97 -7.16 -40.94
N ALA A 20 -30.65 -6.99 -40.90
CA ALA A 20 -29.68 -8.08 -40.77
C ALA A 20 -29.63 -8.68 -39.35
N ASN A 21 -29.78 -10.02 -39.32
CA ASN A 21 -29.34 -11.02 -38.35
C ASN A 21 -28.98 -10.58 -36.92
N ALA A 22 -29.86 -10.94 -35.98
CA ALA A 22 -29.46 -11.29 -34.62
C ALA A 22 -28.56 -12.55 -34.65
N PRO A 23 -27.52 -12.66 -33.79
CA PRO A 23 -26.69 -13.85 -33.74
C PRO A 23 -27.55 -15.05 -33.31
N ALA A 24 -27.45 -16.15 -34.07
CA ALA A 24 -28.13 -17.40 -33.75
C ALA A 24 -27.51 -17.98 -32.47
N ALA A 25 -28.35 -18.18 -31.44
CA ALA A 25 -27.93 -18.81 -30.20
C ALA A 25 -27.26 -20.17 -30.48
N HIS A 26 -26.01 -20.32 -30.06
CA HIS A 26 -25.31 -21.60 -30.15
C HIS A 26 -26.10 -22.69 -29.39
N PRO A 27 -26.18 -23.93 -29.92
CA PRO A 27 -26.81 -25.02 -29.18
C PRO A 27 -26.09 -25.22 -27.84
N PRO A 28 -26.81 -25.59 -26.76
CA PRO A 28 -26.19 -25.76 -25.45
C PRO A 28 -25.15 -26.88 -25.51
N ALA A 29 -23.86 -26.51 -25.40
CA ALA A 29 -22.78 -27.46 -25.25
C ALA A 29 -22.86 -28.11 -23.86
N SER A 30 -22.75 -29.43 -23.78
CA SER A 30 -22.83 -30.20 -22.53
C SER A 30 -21.54 -30.20 -21.71
N GLU A 31 -20.55 -29.39 -22.09
CA GLU A 31 -19.22 -29.35 -21.51
C GLU A 31 -18.89 -27.94 -20.99
N THR A 32 -18.09 -27.87 -19.92
CA THR A 32 -17.64 -26.61 -19.34
C THR A 32 -16.62 -25.93 -20.26
N ASP A 33 -16.97 -24.75 -20.79
CA ASP A 33 -16.02 -23.88 -21.51
C ASP A 33 -15.31 -22.93 -20.52
N VAL A 34 -13.98 -22.90 -20.54
CA VAL A 34 -13.14 -22.05 -19.68
C VAL A 34 -12.08 -21.37 -20.53
N TYR A 35 -12.09 -20.04 -20.56
CA TYR A 35 -11.10 -19.23 -21.27
C TYR A 35 -10.80 -17.91 -20.53
N ALA A 36 -9.58 -17.41 -20.70
CA ALA A 36 -9.19 -16.08 -20.23
C ALA A 36 -9.48 -15.01 -21.29
N ILE A 37 -9.67 -13.77 -20.86
CA ILE A 37 -9.97 -12.62 -21.72
C ILE A 37 -8.84 -11.60 -21.57
N HIS A 38 -8.36 -11.08 -22.70
CA HIS A 38 -7.39 -10.00 -22.75
C HIS A 38 -7.79 -8.97 -23.81
N GLY A 39 -7.33 -7.72 -23.66
CA GLY A 39 -7.52 -6.66 -24.66
C GLY A 39 -8.82 -5.84 -24.55
N ALA A 40 -9.68 -6.12 -23.57
CA ALA A 40 -10.84 -5.28 -23.26
C ALA A 40 -10.46 -4.15 -22.29
N ASP A 41 -11.00 -2.94 -22.51
CA ASP A 41 -10.82 -1.81 -21.58
C ASP A 41 -11.39 -2.19 -20.20
N PRO A 42 -10.79 -1.75 -19.08
CA PRO A 42 -11.20 -2.22 -17.77
C PRO A 42 -12.68 -1.95 -17.44
N GLU A 43 -13.22 -0.76 -17.76
CA GLU A 43 -14.65 -0.45 -17.57
C GLU A 43 -15.57 -1.25 -18.51
N VAL A 44 -15.12 -1.53 -19.75
CA VAL A 44 -15.85 -2.36 -20.71
C VAL A 44 -15.93 -3.80 -20.20
N LEU A 45 -14.82 -4.34 -19.70
CA LEU A 45 -14.77 -5.68 -19.12
C LEU A 45 -15.67 -5.78 -17.87
N ALA A 46 -15.62 -4.78 -16.98
CA ALA A 46 -16.48 -4.72 -15.81
C ALA A 46 -17.97 -4.70 -16.18
N TYR A 47 -18.35 -3.89 -17.18
CA TYR A 47 -19.71 -3.88 -17.70
C TYR A 47 -20.10 -5.22 -18.33
N ALA A 48 -19.24 -5.80 -19.17
CA ALA A 48 -19.50 -7.09 -19.82
C ALA A 48 -19.76 -8.20 -18.80
N MET A 49 -18.93 -8.29 -17.76
CA MET A 49 -19.09 -9.23 -16.66
C MET A 49 -20.38 -9.01 -15.87
N ALA A 50 -20.74 -7.74 -15.61
CA ALA A 50 -22.00 -7.42 -14.95
C ALA A 50 -23.22 -7.81 -15.81
N LYS A 51 -23.21 -7.49 -17.11
CA LYS A 51 -24.28 -7.87 -18.06
C LYS A 51 -24.38 -9.38 -18.21
N TYR A 52 -23.25 -10.08 -18.28
CA TYR A 52 -23.17 -11.53 -18.43
C TYR A 52 -23.90 -12.27 -17.31
N SER A 53 -23.84 -11.77 -16.08
CA SER A 53 -24.57 -12.37 -14.95
C SER A 53 -26.10 -12.34 -15.09
N ARG A 54 -26.64 -11.58 -16.05
CA ARG A 54 -28.09 -11.34 -16.26
C ARG A 54 -28.50 -11.53 -17.73
N SER A 55 -27.67 -12.16 -18.55
CA SER A 55 -27.88 -12.35 -19.98
C SER A 55 -27.76 -13.82 -20.36
N ALA A 56 -28.47 -14.23 -21.41
CA ALA A 56 -28.30 -15.56 -22.02
C ALA A 56 -27.10 -15.62 -22.99
N LEU A 57 -26.51 -14.46 -23.32
CA LEU A 57 -25.33 -14.36 -24.20
C LEU A 57 -24.07 -14.88 -23.49
N THR A 58 -23.18 -15.50 -24.25
CA THR A 58 -21.81 -15.79 -23.83
C THR A 58 -21.01 -14.51 -23.58
N MET A 59 -19.85 -14.62 -22.92
CA MET A 59 -18.98 -13.45 -22.71
C MET A 59 -18.42 -12.89 -24.03
N LYS A 60 -18.07 -13.77 -24.99
CA LYS A 60 -17.60 -13.38 -26.32
C LYS A 60 -18.64 -12.55 -27.07
N GLU A 61 -19.90 -13.00 -27.06
CA GLU A 61 -21.03 -12.27 -27.66
C GLU A 61 -21.29 -10.95 -26.91
N SER A 62 -21.24 -10.97 -25.58
CA SER A 62 -21.45 -9.77 -24.76
C SER A 62 -20.41 -8.68 -25.07
N LEU A 63 -19.13 -9.04 -25.17
CA LEU A 63 -18.05 -8.08 -25.48
C LEU A 63 -18.15 -7.53 -26.91
N ALA A 64 -18.59 -8.33 -27.89
CA ALA A 64 -18.79 -7.87 -29.26
C ALA A 64 -19.87 -6.78 -29.39
N GLU A 65 -20.83 -6.73 -28.46
CA GLU A 65 -21.90 -5.72 -28.45
C GLU A 65 -21.57 -4.45 -27.66
N ILE A 66 -20.50 -4.44 -26.87
CA ILE A 66 -20.23 -3.36 -25.91
C ILE A 66 -19.23 -2.37 -26.50
N SER A 67 -19.65 -1.09 -26.52
CA SER A 67 -18.76 0.05 -26.75
C SER A 67 -18.45 0.78 -25.45
N SER A 68 -17.38 1.57 -25.42
CA SER A 68 -17.00 2.38 -24.24
C SER A 68 -18.10 3.38 -23.86
N GLN A 69 -18.79 3.99 -24.83
CA GLN A 69 -19.93 4.89 -24.57
C GLN A 69 -21.09 4.18 -23.85
N ARG A 70 -21.38 2.92 -24.23
CA ARG A 70 -22.40 2.10 -23.55
C ARG A 70 -21.97 1.73 -22.14
N ALA A 71 -20.68 1.46 -21.93
CA ALA A 71 -20.13 1.18 -20.61
C ALA A 71 -20.28 2.39 -19.67
N GLU A 72 -19.94 3.60 -20.12
CA GLU A 72 -20.11 4.82 -19.32
C GLU A 72 -21.58 5.06 -18.92
N GLN A 73 -22.52 4.97 -19.87
CA GLN A 73 -23.96 5.14 -19.59
C GLN A 73 -24.46 4.10 -18.57
N PHE A 74 -24.02 2.86 -18.72
CA PHE A 74 -24.35 1.79 -17.79
C PHE A 74 -23.80 2.07 -16.39
N LEU A 75 -22.52 2.42 -16.27
CA LEU A 75 -21.89 2.70 -14.98
C LEU A 75 -22.54 3.90 -14.28
N ASN A 76 -22.83 4.98 -15.00
CA ASN A 76 -23.57 6.13 -14.46
C ASN A 76 -24.93 5.73 -13.85
N THR A 77 -25.62 4.77 -14.46
CA THR A 77 -26.93 4.30 -13.96
C THR A 77 -26.78 3.30 -12.81
N PHE A 78 -26.04 2.22 -13.02
CA PHE A 78 -26.06 1.08 -12.09
C PHE A 78 -25.07 1.23 -10.93
N TYR A 79 -23.90 1.83 -11.16
CA TYR A 79 -22.93 2.06 -10.10
C TYR A 79 -23.39 3.23 -9.21
N PHE A 80 -23.68 4.39 -9.79
CA PHE A 80 -23.98 5.61 -9.02
C PHE A 80 -25.44 5.73 -8.59
N ALA A 81 -26.42 5.46 -9.48
CA ALA A 81 -27.83 5.65 -9.11
C ALA A 81 -28.38 4.47 -8.29
N TYR A 82 -28.08 3.23 -8.69
CA TYR A 82 -28.56 2.03 -7.98
C TYR A 82 -27.59 1.52 -6.89
N GLY A 83 -26.36 2.02 -6.83
CA GLY A 83 -25.41 1.68 -5.77
C GLY A 83 -24.78 0.29 -5.88
N HIS A 84 -24.77 -0.33 -7.06
CA HIS A 84 -24.15 -1.65 -7.28
C HIS A 84 -22.62 -1.54 -7.36
N ARG A 85 -21.97 -1.22 -6.23
CA ARG A 85 -20.54 -0.90 -6.19
C ARG A 85 -19.61 -2.06 -6.57
N SER A 86 -20.06 -3.31 -6.45
CA SER A 86 -19.23 -4.47 -6.77
C SER A 86 -18.88 -4.62 -8.24
N ILE A 87 -19.57 -3.90 -9.14
CA ILE A 87 -19.21 -3.86 -10.57
C ILE A 87 -17.82 -3.27 -10.76
N ALA A 88 -17.45 -2.27 -9.95
CA ALA A 88 -16.13 -1.65 -10.01
C ALA A 88 -15.00 -2.54 -9.47
N ASP A 89 -15.32 -3.64 -8.76
CA ASP A 89 -14.33 -4.62 -8.34
C ASP A 89 -13.73 -5.38 -9.55
N LEU A 90 -14.38 -5.33 -10.71
CA LEU A 90 -14.00 -6.07 -11.92
C LEU A 90 -13.04 -5.28 -12.83
N ALA A 91 -12.96 -3.95 -12.67
CA ALA A 91 -12.05 -3.09 -13.44
C ALA A 91 -10.70 -2.99 -12.70
N HIS A 92 -9.67 -3.68 -13.19
CA HIS A 92 -8.33 -3.69 -12.59
C HIS A 92 -7.39 -2.76 -13.34
N ILE A 93 -6.61 -1.98 -12.58
CA ILE A 93 -5.78 -0.89 -13.11
C ILE A 93 -4.35 -1.06 -12.59
N PRO A 94 -3.35 -1.25 -13.48
CA PRO A 94 -1.95 -1.22 -13.10
C PRO A 94 -1.41 0.22 -13.07
N PHE A 95 -0.61 0.54 -12.05
CA PHE A 95 0.10 1.79 -11.88
C PHE A 95 1.59 1.53 -11.67
N ALA A 96 2.42 2.33 -12.34
CA ALA A 96 3.81 2.55 -11.97
C ALA A 96 3.90 3.90 -11.26
N ILE A 97 4.30 3.89 -9.99
CA ILE A 97 4.41 5.09 -9.16
C ILE A 97 5.88 5.26 -8.79
N GLU A 98 6.46 6.34 -9.27
CA GLU A 98 7.90 6.61 -9.17
C GLU A 98 8.15 7.94 -8.49
N ARG A 99 9.27 8.04 -7.77
CA ARG A 99 9.71 9.26 -7.06
C ARG A 99 8.68 9.77 -6.06
N LEU A 100 7.98 8.85 -5.39
CA LEU A 100 7.27 9.12 -4.15
C LEU A 100 8.23 8.93 -2.97
N SER A 101 8.04 9.69 -1.90
CA SER A 101 8.78 9.48 -0.66
C SER A 101 8.45 8.13 0.00
N LEU A 102 9.31 7.65 0.90
CA LEU A 102 9.01 6.48 1.73
C LEU A 102 7.77 6.70 2.60
N LEU A 103 7.52 7.94 3.05
CA LEU A 103 6.30 8.30 3.79
C LEU A 103 5.05 8.08 2.92
N ALA A 104 5.04 8.64 1.71
CA ALA A 104 3.94 8.48 0.77
C ALA A 104 3.75 7.02 0.35
N ALA A 105 4.84 6.26 0.23
CA ALA A 105 4.77 4.82 -0.03
C ALA A 105 4.09 4.07 1.13
N ILE A 106 4.45 4.33 2.39
CA ILE A 106 3.81 3.71 3.56
C ILE A 106 2.30 4.03 3.58
N GLU A 107 1.92 5.26 3.29
CA GLU A 107 0.51 5.70 3.29
C GLU A 107 -0.29 5.13 2.11
N LEU A 108 0.35 4.95 0.95
CA LEU A 108 -0.28 4.32 -0.20
C LEU A 108 -0.48 2.82 0.03
N VAL A 109 0.55 2.11 0.50
CA VAL A 109 0.53 0.66 0.71
C VAL A 109 -0.34 0.22 1.89
N ASP A 110 -0.81 1.18 2.70
CA ASP A 110 -1.73 0.94 3.81
C ASP A 110 -3.13 0.52 3.34
N GLU A 111 -3.48 0.72 2.06
CA GLU A 111 -4.63 0.00 1.49
C GLU A 111 -4.35 -1.51 1.53
N THR A 112 -5.32 -2.33 1.93
CA THR A 112 -5.09 -3.78 2.08
C THR A 112 -5.52 -4.58 0.85
N ARG A 113 -6.37 -4.01 -0.02
CA ARG A 113 -6.97 -4.68 -1.17
C ARG A 113 -6.33 -4.27 -2.49
N TRP A 114 -5.03 -4.51 -2.62
CA TRP A 114 -4.26 -4.30 -3.86
C TRP A 114 -3.15 -5.34 -3.98
N ASP A 115 -2.57 -5.46 -5.16
CA ASP A 115 -1.44 -6.33 -5.46
C ASP A 115 -0.25 -5.52 -5.96
N GLY A 116 0.97 -5.87 -5.56
CA GLY A 116 2.15 -5.23 -6.12
C GLY A 116 3.38 -5.25 -5.23
N GLN A 117 4.38 -4.45 -5.64
CA GLN A 117 5.74 -4.56 -5.12
C GLN A 117 6.38 -3.19 -5.00
N GLU A 118 7.02 -2.96 -3.86
CA GLU A 118 7.82 -1.76 -3.61
C GLU A 118 9.31 -2.07 -3.80
N ARG A 119 10.07 -1.03 -4.16
CA ARG A 119 11.53 -1.07 -4.19
C ARG A 119 12.10 -1.42 -2.81
N SER A 120 12.95 -2.45 -2.76
CA SER A 120 13.55 -2.90 -1.50
C SER A 120 14.72 -2.03 -1.06
N THR A 121 14.60 -1.44 0.13
CA THR A 121 15.66 -0.71 0.85
C THR A 121 16.78 -1.60 1.39
N ARG A 122 16.65 -2.93 1.25
CA ARG A 122 17.63 -3.92 1.74
C ARG A 122 18.67 -4.30 0.69
N TYR A 123 18.33 -4.16 -0.59
CA TYR A 123 19.14 -4.72 -1.69
C TYR A 123 19.65 -3.68 -2.69
N GLN A 124 19.12 -2.46 -2.65
CA GLN A 124 19.47 -1.42 -3.61
C GLN A 124 20.17 -0.25 -2.91
N ASN A 125 21.08 0.40 -3.64
CA ASN A 125 21.67 1.64 -3.19
C ASN A 125 20.66 2.79 -3.40
N PHE A 126 20.20 3.40 -2.31
CA PHE A 126 19.25 4.51 -2.36
C PHE A 126 19.92 5.88 -2.52
N ARG A 127 21.26 5.98 -2.52
CA ARG A 127 21.95 7.28 -2.68
C ARG A 127 21.52 8.03 -3.94
N LEU A 128 21.30 7.32 -5.05
CA LEU A 128 20.90 7.91 -6.33
C LEU A 128 19.38 8.11 -6.48
N SER A 129 18.58 7.75 -5.47
CA SER A 129 17.13 7.90 -5.55
C SER A 129 16.68 9.37 -5.43
N GLY A 130 17.50 10.22 -4.81
CA GLY A 130 17.09 11.56 -4.41
C GLY A 130 16.05 11.51 -3.29
N TRP A 131 15.40 12.65 -3.04
CA TRP A 131 14.38 12.77 -2.00
C TRP A 131 13.28 13.75 -2.41
N PHE A 132 12.13 13.59 -1.76
CA PHE A 132 11.05 14.55 -1.76
C PHE A 132 11.39 15.72 -0.83
N THR A 133 11.10 16.94 -1.27
CA THR A 133 11.29 18.16 -0.45
C THR A 133 9.94 18.82 -0.22
N PRO A 134 9.41 18.85 1.02
CA PRO A 134 8.16 19.54 1.33
C PRO A 134 8.31 21.06 1.19
N ALA A 135 7.18 21.75 1.02
CA ALA A 135 7.14 23.21 0.89
C ALA A 135 7.45 23.89 2.23
N LEU A 136 8.74 24.12 2.51
CA LEU A 136 9.22 24.64 3.80
C LEU A 136 9.64 26.11 3.78
N GLY A 137 9.51 26.82 2.65
CA GLY A 137 9.93 28.22 2.54
C GLY A 137 11.41 28.39 2.91
N ASP A 138 11.69 29.33 3.81
CA ASP A 138 13.06 29.65 4.26
C ASP A 138 13.75 28.45 4.96
N GLU A 139 12.97 27.55 5.55
CA GLU A 139 13.48 26.34 6.23
C GLU A 139 13.88 25.20 5.27
N THR A 140 13.66 25.37 3.96
CA THR A 140 14.02 24.37 2.95
C THR A 140 15.52 24.04 2.98
N SER A 141 16.36 25.04 3.25
CA SER A 141 17.82 24.86 3.36
C SER A 141 18.20 24.00 4.59
N THR A 142 17.60 24.28 5.75
CA THR A 142 17.73 23.50 6.98
C THR A 142 17.34 22.04 6.78
N PHE A 143 16.19 21.80 6.16
CA PHE A 143 15.70 20.46 5.80
C PHE A 143 16.69 19.73 4.89
N THR A 144 17.12 20.40 3.81
CA THR A 144 17.99 19.80 2.79
C THR A 144 19.35 19.42 3.38
N ALA A 145 19.92 20.28 4.22
CA ALA A 145 21.17 20.00 4.93
C ALA A 145 21.05 18.78 5.87
N ALA A 146 19.89 18.58 6.51
CA ALA A 146 19.65 17.41 7.33
C ALA A 146 19.54 16.13 6.49
N VAL A 147 18.83 16.17 5.37
CA VAL A 147 18.71 15.03 4.44
C VAL A 147 20.08 14.66 3.86
N GLU A 148 20.88 15.61 3.41
CA GLU A 148 22.22 15.33 2.87
C GLU A 148 23.17 14.75 3.93
N ARG A 149 23.08 15.22 5.18
CA ARG A 149 23.84 14.64 6.31
C ARG A 149 23.44 13.18 6.55
N LEU A 150 22.15 12.87 6.49
CA LEU A 150 21.64 11.51 6.58
C LEU A 150 22.16 10.62 5.44
N PHE A 151 22.08 11.07 4.19
CA PHE A 151 22.63 10.32 3.05
C PHE A 151 24.16 10.14 3.10
N THR A 152 24.88 11.18 3.55
CA THR A 152 26.33 11.09 3.77
C THR A 152 26.66 10.04 4.83
N THR A 153 25.86 9.96 5.89
CA THR A 153 26.04 8.97 6.96
C THR A 153 25.66 7.58 6.50
N TYR A 154 24.58 7.44 5.72
CA TYR A 154 24.21 6.21 5.03
C TYR A 154 25.40 5.65 4.21
N ASP A 155 26.06 6.48 3.41
CA ASP A 155 27.20 6.05 2.59
C ASP A 155 28.39 5.60 3.46
N LYS A 156 28.74 6.38 4.50
CA LYS A 156 29.83 6.06 5.44
C LYS A 156 29.56 4.76 6.20
N VAL A 157 28.36 4.58 6.72
CA VAL A 157 27.97 3.39 7.47
C VAL A 157 27.90 2.18 6.57
N SER A 158 27.36 2.31 5.35
CA SER A 158 27.36 1.21 4.37
C SER A 158 28.78 0.76 4.03
N ALA A 159 29.71 1.68 3.80
CA ALA A 159 31.10 1.36 3.47
C ALA A 159 31.84 0.77 4.67
N GLY A 160 31.73 1.39 5.84
CA GLY A 160 32.38 0.93 7.07
C GLY A 160 31.91 -0.47 7.47
N MET A 161 30.59 -0.71 7.49
CA MET A 161 30.05 -2.03 7.83
C MET A 161 30.44 -3.11 6.82
N LEU A 162 30.49 -2.80 5.52
CA LEU A 162 30.95 -3.77 4.52
C LEU A 162 32.40 -4.18 4.76
N THR A 163 33.28 -3.22 5.07
CA THR A 163 34.69 -3.49 5.41
C THR A 163 34.79 -4.38 6.64
N THR A 164 34.07 -4.05 7.72
CA THR A 164 34.11 -4.82 8.97
C THR A 164 33.51 -6.22 8.79
N LEU A 165 32.43 -6.36 8.03
CA LEU A 165 31.84 -7.67 7.69
C LEU A 165 32.82 -8.54 6.87
N LYS A 166 33.52 -7.98 5.89
CA LYS A 166 34.55 -8.72 5.12
C LYS A 166 35.72 -9.18 5.99
N ALA A 167 36.10 -8.38 7.00
CA ALA A 167 37.14 -8.75 7.95
C ALA A 167 36.70 -9.86 8.91
N ALA A 168 35.43 -9.84 9.35
CA ALA A 168 34.90 -10.80 10.32
C ALA A 168 34.45 -12.13 9.71
N ILE A 169 33.97 -12.13 8.46
CA ILE A 169 33.35 -13.29 7.82
C ILE A 169 34.18 -13.70 6.60
N PRO A 170 35.07 -14.70 6.70
CA PRO A 170 35.90 -15.12 5.57
C PRO A 170 35.05 -15.72 4.44
N GLN A 171 35.51 -15.52 3.20
CA GLN A 171 34.88 -16.12 2.03
C GLN A 171 35.14 -17.64 1.99
N PRO A 172 34.11 -18.50 1.93
CA PRO A 172 34.27 -19.93 1.74
C PRO A 172 34.82 -20.24 0.34
N GLU A 173 35.70 -21.25 0.22
CA GLU A 173 36.26 -21.69 -1.07
C GLU A 173 35.18 -22.10 -2.09
N SER A 174 34.04 -22.61 -1.60
CA SER A 174 32.91 -23.03 -2.43
C SER A 174 32.06 -21.88 -2.97
N MET A 175 32.25 -20.64 -2.48
CA MET A 175 31.42 -19.49 -2.82
C MET A 175 32.10 -18.58 -3.84
N LYS A 176 31.39 -18.18 -4.90
CA LYS A 176 31.89 -17.22 -5.89
C LYS A 176 32.08 -15.81 -5.26
N PRO A 177 33.15 -15.07 -5.61
CA PRO A 177 33.41 -13.73 -5.06
C PRO A 177 32.23 -12.76 -5.14
N ASP A 178 31.57 -12.67 -6.29
CA ASP A 178 30.42 -11.77 -6.48
C ASP A 178 29.22 -12.13 -5.59
N ALA A 179 29.01 -13.43 -5.34
CA ALA A 179 27.92 -13.90 -4.50
C ALA A 179 28.19 -13.60 -3.02
N TYR A 180 29.45 -13.76 -2.58
CA TYR A 180 29.92 -13.39 -1.26
C TYR A 180 29.79 -11.88 -1.03
N GLU A 181 30.33 -11.06 -1.94
CA GLU A 181 30.28 -9.61 -1.82
C GLU A 181 28.85 -9.07 -1.85
N ARG A 182 27.99 -9.58 -2.75
CA ARG A 182 26.57 -9.20 -2.79
C ARG A 182 25.85 -9.50 -1.48
N THR A 183 26.19 -10.61 -0.83
CA THR A 183 25.56 -11.01 0.44
C THR A 183 25.97 -10.10 1.58
N LEU A 184 27.27 -9.82 1.73
CA LEU A 184 27.75 -8.88 2.75
C LEU A 184 27.29 -7.44 2.48
N LYS A 185 27.24 -7.02 1.21
CA LYS A 185 26.73 -5.69 0.83
C LYS A 185 25.25 -5.52 1.16
N ALA A 186 24.42 -6.53 0.92
CA ALA A 186 23.03 -6.50 1.34
C ALA A 186 22.89 -6.36 2.86
N ARG A 187 23.74 -7.03 3.65
CA ARG A 187 23.74 -6.87 5.11
C ARG A 187 24.24 -5.50 5.55
N ALA A 188 25.26 -4.95 4.90
CA ALA A 188 25.70 -3.57 5.15
C ALA A 188 24.58 -2.55 4.83
N PHE A 189 23.77 -2.79 3.80
CA PHE A 189 22.59 -1.97 3.51
C PHE A 189 21.47 -2.14 4.55
N ASP A 190 21.24 -3.35 5.09
CA ASP A 190 20.33 -3.55 6.22
C ASP A 190 20.74 -2.67 7.43
N VAL A 191 22.04 -2.47 7.67
CA VAL A 191 22.52 -1.56 8.72
C VAL A 191 22.39 -0.08 8.30
N ALA A 192 22.86 0.27 7.10
CA ALA A 192 22.90 1.65 6.63
C ALA A 192 21.51 2.26 6.40
N ARG A 193 20.52 1.45 5.99
CA ARG A 193 19.16 1.95 5.69
C ARG A 193 18.50 2.68 6.86
N TYR A 194 18.97 2.47 8.08
CA TYR A 194 18.55 3.19 9.28
C TYR A 194 18.72 4.71 9.16
N PHE A 195 19.58 5.19 8.26
CA PHE A 195 19.75 6.61 7.96
C PHE A 195 18.89 7.12 6.80
N LEU A 196 18.15 6.28 6.09
CA LEU A 196 17.28 6.78 5.03
C LEU A 196 16.14 7.59 5.66
N PRO A 197 16.01 8.91 5.38
CA PRO A 197 14.87 9.69 5.83
C PRO A 197 13.58 9.21 5.15
N LEU A 198 12.44 9.46 5.80
CA LEU A 198 11.11 9.28 5.22
C LEU A 198 10.93 10.04 3.89
N ALA A 199 11.70 11.11 3.64
CA ALA A 199 11.79 11.84 2.38
C ALA A 199 12.43 11.06 1.22
N THR A 200 13.17 9.98 1.49
CA THR A 200 13.88 9.21 0.46
C THR A 200 12.92 8.77 -0.64
N ASN A 201 13.26 9.00 -1.91
CA ASN A 201 12.41 8.59 -3.02
C ASN A 201 12.47 7.08 -3.23
N THR A 202 11.33 6.48 -3.55
CA THR A 202 11.19 5.06 -3.86
C THR A 202 10.36 4.86 -5.14
N SER A 203 10.01 3.62 -5.42
CA SER A 203 9.04 3.27 -6.46
C SER A 203 8.15 2.10 -6.02
N LEU A 204 6.93 2.09 -6.56
CA LEU A 204 5.90 1.11 -6.28
C LEU A 204 5.19 0.74 -7.59
N GLY A 205 5.09 -0.55 -7.87
CA GLY A 205 4.10 -1.07 -8.80
C GLY A 205 2.86 -1.48 -8.04
N GLN A 206 1.68 -1.04 -8.47
CA GLN A 206 0.39 -1.35 -7.85
C GLN A 206 -0.60 -1.82 -8.92
N ILE A 207 -1.36 -2.86 -8.62
CA ILE A 207 -2.55 -3.29 -9.35
C ILE A 207 -3.71 -3.24 -8.37
N VAL A 208 -4.78 -2.54 -8.72
CA VAL A 208 -5.92 -2.33 -7.84
C VAL A 208 -7.21 -2.26 -8.65
N ASN A 209 -8.32 -2.70 -8.06
CA ASN A 209 -9.62 -2.55 -8.69
C ASN A 209 -10.16 -1.11 -8.51
N ALA A 210 -11.05 -0.68 -9.40
CA ALA A 210 -11.54 0.70 -9.41
C ALA A 210 -12.33 1.09 -8.15
N ARG A 211 -13.03 0.15 -7.51
CA ARG A 211 -13.76 0.41 -6.25
C ARG A 211 -12.81 0.73 -5.11
N THR A 212 -11.80 -0.11 -4.92
CA THR A 212 -10.77 0.11 -3.91
C THR A 212 -10.00 1.40 -4.21
N LEU A 213 -9.64 1.63 -5.48
CA LEU A 213 -8.94 2.84 -5.91
C LEU A 213 -9.74 4.10 -5.59
N GLU A 214 -11.05 4.13 -5.82
CA GLU A 214 -11.92 5.27 -5.46
C GLU A 214 -11.80 5.61 -3.96
N THR A 215 -11.91 4.59 -3.10
CA THR A 215 -11.79 4.77 -1.64
C THR A 215 -10.37 5.14 -1.21
N GLN A 216 -9.35 4.55 -1.84
CA GLN A 216 -7.94 4.84 -1.57
C GLN A 216 -7.63 6.30 -1.96
N VAL A 217 -8.00 6.74 -3.16
CA VAL A 217 -7.82 8.14 -3.61
C VAL A 217 -8.53 9.09 -2.65
N SER A 218 -9.79 8.82 -2.29
CA SER A 218 -10.54 9.66 -1.35
C SER A 218 -9.82 9.80 0.00
N ARG A 219 -9.26 8.70 0.53
CA ARG A 219 -8.43 8.71 1.74
C ARG A 219 -7.15 9.54 1.57
N LEU A 220 -6.42 9.36 0.46
CA LEU A 220 -5.17 10.09 0.19
C LEU A 220 -5.42 11.60 0.06
N LEU A 221 -6.51 12.01 -0.61
CA LEU A 221 -6.96 13.40 -0.71
C LEU A 221 -7.31 14.03 0.66
N THR A 222 -7.58 13.20 1.67
CA THR A 222 -7.90 13.60 3.06
C THR A 222 -6.69 13.61 3.99
N SER A 223 -5.51 13.29 3.46
CA SER A 223 -4.29 13.26 4.26
C SER A 223 -3.87 14.66 4.73
N ASP A 224 -3.27 14.74 5.92
CA ASP A 224 -2.67 15.98 6.42
C ASP A 224 -1.34 16.32 5.70
N PHE A 225 -0.78 15.39 4.92
CA PHE A 225 0.46 15.61 4.16
C PHE A 225 0.18 16.06 2.72
N ALA A 226 0.76 17.19 2.31
CA ALA A 226 0.61 17.75 0.97
C ALA A 226 1.00 16.77 -0.17
N GLU A 227 2.11 16.03 -0.02
CA GLU A 227 2.53 15.05 -1.04
C GLU A 227 1.49 13.95 -1.24
N ILE A 228 0.87 13.47 -0.16
CA ILE A 228 -0.12 12.39 -0.21
C ILE A 228 -1.39 12.85 -0.91
N ARG A 229 -1.83 14.09 -0.64
CA ARG A 229 -2.94 14.70 -1.38
C ARG A 229 -2.62 14.80 -2.88
N GLN A 230 -1.41 15.27 -3.22
CA GLN A 230 -0.95 15.31 -4.62
C GLN A 230 -0.85 13.93 -5.26
N LEU A 231 -0.44 12.90 -4.51
CA LEU A 231 -0.41 11.52 -4.98
C LEU A 231 -1.83 11.00 -5.30
N GLY A 232 -2.80 11.29 -4.44
CA GLY A 232 -4.21 10.98 -4.69
C GLY A 232 -4.71 11.61 -6.00
N GLU A 233 -4.38 12.88 -6.23
CA GLU A 233 -4.73 13.58 -7.48
C GLU A 233 -4.06 12.95 -8.72
N LYS A 234 -2.78 12.58 -8.61
CA LYS A 234 -2.04 11.92 -9.70
C LYS A 234 -2.62 10.55 -10.02
N LEU A 235 -3.00 9.76 -9.02
CA LEU A 235 -3.66 8.46 -9.23
C LEU A 235 -5.02 8.62 -9.91
N ARG A 236 -5.83 9.60 -9.48
CA ARG A 236 -7.11 9.92 -10.11
C ARG A 236 -6.95 10.32 -11.57
N THR A 237 -5.97 11.18 -11.85
CA THR A 237 -5.64 11.65 -13.20
C THR A 237 -5.17 10.50 -14.08
N ALA A 238 -4.19 9.71 -13.62
CA ALA A 238 -3.65 8.57 -14.36
C ALA A 238 -4.71 7.49 -14.65
N ALA A 239 -5.71 7.32 -13.77
CA ALA A 239 -6.82 6.41 -14.02
C ALA A 239 -7.82 6.93 -15.07
N SER A 240 -7.90 8.25 -15.27
CA SER A 240 -8.89 8.91 -16.12
C SER A 240 -8.34 9.31 -17.50
N GLU A 241 -7.03 9.50 -17.61
CA GLU A 241 -6.32 9.83 -18.84
C GLU A 241 -5.91 8.58 -19.63
N PRO A 242 -5.53 8.72 -20.92
CA PRO A 242 -4.98 7.60 -21.69
C PRO A 242 -3.77 6.96 -21.01
N ALA A 243 -3.85 5.65 -20.78
CA ALA A 243 -2.76 4.88 -20.21
C ALA A 243 -1.60 4.73 -21.20
N TRP A 244 -0.39 4.58 -20.67
CA TRP A 244 0.79 4.31 -21.48
C TRP A 244 0.70 2.92 -22.14
N ASN A 245 0.87 2.86 -23.46
CA ASN A 245 0.83 1.63 -24.24
C ASN A 245 2.25 1.19 -24.64
N VAL A 246 2.68 0.03 -24.15
CA VAL A 246 4.01 -0.55 -24.43
C VAL A 246 4.26 -0.81 -25.92
N GLN A 247 3.20 -0.97 -26.72
CA GLN A 247 3.28 -1.21 -28.16
C GLN A 247 3.15 0.07 -28.99
N HIS A 248 2.95 1.24 -28.37
CA HIS A 248 2.61 2.47 -29.10
C HIS A 248 3.61 2.81 -30.20
N ALA A 249 4.90 2.94 -29.86
CA ALA A 249 5.93 3.35 -30.81
C ALA A 249 6.08 2.36 -31.99
N ALA A 250 6.03 1.06 -31.72
CA ALA A 250 6.10 0.05 -32.79
C ALA A 250 4.83 0.02 -33.64
N GLY A 251 3.67 0.21 -33.00
CA GLY A 251 2.38 0.29 -33.68
C GLY A 251 2.26 1.53 -34.55
N GLU A 252 2.80 2.68 -34.14
CA GLU A 252 2.81 3.92 -34.93
C GLU A 252 3.51 3.70 -36.27
N VAL A 253 4.73 3.14 -36.23
CA VAL A 253 5.49 2.81 -37.45
C VAL A 253 4.68 1.89 -38.37
N LEU A 254 4.07 0.83 -37.83
CA LEU A 254 3.27 -0.09 -38.62
C LEU A 254 2.02 0.59 -39.22
N CYS A 255 1.35 1.46 -38.46
CA CYS A 255 0.18 2.18 -38.94
C CYS A 255 0.56 3.18 -40.06
N GLU A 256 1.70 3.85 -39.94
CA GLU A 256 2.25 4.73 -40.98
C GLU A 256 2.63 3.94 -42.26
N GLU A 257 3.26 2.77 -42.11
CA GLU A 257 3.56 1.87 -43.22
C GLU A 257 2.27 1.44 -43.95
N ILE A 258 1.24 1.04 -43.22
CA ILE A 258 -0.07 0.68 -43.80
C ILE A 258 -0.70 1.89 -44.48
N ALA A 259 -0.70 3.05 -43.82
CA ALA A 259 -1.27 4.28 -44.36
C ALA A 259 -0.59 4.74 -45.66
N SER A 260 0.71 4.46 -45.80
CA SER A 260 1.47 4.73 -47.03
C SER A 260 1.03 3.88 -48.23
N LEU A 261 0.43 2.70 -47.97
CA LEU A 261 -0.09 1.79 -48.98
C LEU A 261 -1.59 2.02 -49.22
N ASP A 262 -2.36 2.24 -48.15
CA ASP A 262 -3.79 2.51 -48.14
C ASP A 262 -4.17 3.33 -46.91
N ALA A 263 -4.61 4.57 -47.12
CA ALA A 263 -4.91 5.52 -46.04
C ALA A 263 -6.10 5.05 -45.16
N ASP A 264 -7.14 4.46 -45.73
CA ASP A 264 -8.30 3.95 -44.98
C ASP A 264 -7.89 2.76 -44.10
N CYS A 265 -7.08 1.86 -44.67
CA CYS A 265 -6.53 0.73 -43.92
C CYS A 265 -5.62 1.21 -42.77
N GLY A 266 -4.83 2.26 -43.01
CA GLY A 266 -3.97 2.88 -42.01
C GLY A 266 -4.77 3.48 -40.84
N GLU A 267 -5.83 4.23 -41.14
CA GLU A 267 -6.72 4.79 -40.11
C GLU A 267 -7.41 3.69 -39.29
N ARG A 268 -7.89 2.63 -39.95
CA ARG A 268 -8.51 1.49 -39.26
C ARG A 268 -7.53 0.71 -38.40
N ALA A 269 -6.28 0.56 -38.83
CA ALA A 269 -5.22 -0.05 -38.03
C ALA A 269 -4.89 0.81 -36.80
N HIS A 270 -4.82 2.14 -36.98
CA HIS A 270 -4.59 3.07 -35.90
C HIS A 270 -5.71 3.00 -34.85
N GLU A 271 -6.98 2.98 -35.26
CA GLU A 271 -8.11 2.82 -34.33
C GLU A 271 -8.10 1.45 -33.63
N ALA A 272 -7.70 0.37 -34.32
CA ALA A 272 -7.67 -0.96 -33.74
C ALA A 272 -6.55 -1.16 -32.70
N PHE A 273 -5.36 -0.59 -32.95
CA PHE A 273 -4.16 -0.90 -32.17
C PHE A 273 -3.66 0.25 -31.28
N LEU A 274 -3.96 1.50 -31.66
CA LEU A 274 -3.41 2.70 -31.03
C LEU A 274 -4.49 3.63 -30.45
N ARG A 275 -5.78 3.23 -30.46
CA ARG A 275 -6.81 4.02 -29.79
C ARG A 275 -6.44 4.28 -28.32
N PRO A 276 -6.59 5.51 -27.82
CA PRO A 276 -6.36 5.80 -26.41
C PRO A 276 -7.25 4.96 -25.49
N VAL A 277 -6.64 4.22 -24.56
CA VAL A 277 -7.37 3.45 -23.54
C VAL A 277 -7.35 4.20 -22.22
N LYS A 278 -8.53 4.59 -21.73
CA LYS A 278 -8.70 5.17 -20.39
C LYS A 278 -9.09 4.05 -19.43
N ALA A 279 -8.35 3.90 -18.34
CA ALA A 279 -8.50 2.73 -17.48
C ALA A 279 -9.81 2.73 -16.67
N ALA A 280 -10.14 3.84 -16.01
CA ALA A 280 -11.34 3.97 -15.18
C ALA A 280 -11.90 5.42 -15.12
N PRO A 281 -12.16 6.05 -16.28
CA PRO A 281 -12.55 7.46 -16.35
C PRO A 281 -13.89 7.78 -15.68
N THR A 282 -14.78 6.80 -15.53
CA THR A 282 -16.10 6.96 -14.91
C THR A 282 -16.04 6.59 -13.43
N LEU A 283 -15.35 5.49 -13.10
CA LEU A 283 -15.38 4.89 -11.76
C LEU A 283 -14.58 5.66 -10.71
N VAL A 284 -13.51 6.36 -11.08
CA VAL A 284 -12.70 7.16 -10.12
C VAL A 284 -13.02 8.65 -10.15
N LYS A 285 -13.87 9.09 -11.07
CA LYS A 285 -14.16 10.51 -11.34
C LYS A 285 -14.62 11.29 -10.12
N TYR A 286 -15.41 10.64 -9.26
CA TYR A 286 -16.02 11.28 -8.09
C TYR A 286 -15.26 11.02 -6.79
N ALA A 287 -14.06 10.44 -6.86
CA ALA A 287 -13.18 10.36 -5.71
C ALA A 287 -12.83 11.77 -5.24
N THR A 288 -13.24 12.10 -4.02
CA THR A 288 -13.16 13.43 -3.41
C THR A 288 -12.63 13.30 -1.99
N PRO A 289 -12.13 14.39 -1.37
CA PRO A 289 -11.78 14.38 0.04
C PRO A 289 -12.95 13.87 0.90
N ASN A 290 -12.64 13.03 1.88
CA ASN A 290 -13.60 12.40 2.77
C ASN A 290 -13.75 13.24 4.04
N ASP A 291 -14.80 14.06 4.09
CA ASP A 291 -15.07 14.94 5.23
C ASP A 291 -15.26 14.16 6.54
N TYR A 292 -15.89 12.98 6.48
CA TYR A 292 -16.05 12.09 7.62
C TYR A 292 -14.71 11.75 8.27
N GLN A 293 -13.72 11.30 7.49
CA GLN A 293 -12.38 10.98 8.02
C GLN A 293 -11.65 12.21 8.55
N ARG A 294 -11.77 13.35 7.86
CA ARG A 294 -11.09 14.61 8.26
C ARG A 294 -11.61 15.12 9.60
N GLU A 295 -12.93 15.24 9.74
CA GLU A 295 -13.57 15.79 10.93
C GLU A 295 -13.42 14.83 12.11
N THR A 296 -13.59 13.53 11.88
CA THR A 296 -13.43 12.50 12.92
C THR A 296 -12.00 12.44 13.44
N ARG A 297 -10.98 12.56 12.58
CA ARG A 297 -9.57 12.64 13.01
C ARG A 297 -9.34 13.78 13.98
N SER A 298 -9.86 14.96 13.68
CA SER A 298 -9.73 16.16 14.53
C SER A 298 -10.38 15.95 15.90
N GLU A 299 -11.61 15.44 15.92
CA GLU A 299 -12.35 15.21 17.17
C GLU A 299 -11.71 14.11 18.03
N LEU A 300 -11.26 13.01 17.43
CA LEU A 300 -10.58 11.93 18.15
C LEU A 300 -9.20 12.37 18.66
N ALA A 301 -8.46 13.17 17.91
CA ALA A 301 -7.20 13.75 18.38
C ALA A 301 -7.41 14.70 19.56
N HIS A 302 -8.47 15.50 19.52
CA HIS A 302 -8.85 16.34 20.66
C HIS A 302 -9.23 15.49 21.88
N ALA A 303 -10.05 14.46 21.70
CA ALA A 303 -10.44 13.56 22.78
C ALA A 303 -9.25 12.80 23.38
N ALA A 304 -8.32 12.31 22.56
CA ALA A 304 -7.10 11.65 23.01
C ALA A 304 -6.23 12.62 23.82
N LYS A 305 -6.08 13.87 23.36
CA LYS A 305 -5.34 14.90 24.09
C LYS A 305 -6.00 15.27 25.42
N LEU A 306 -7.33 15.39 25.47
CA LEU A 306 -8.06 15.67 26.72
C LEU A 306 -7.91 14.52 27.74
N LEU A 307 -8.01 13.28 27.27
CA LEU A 307 -7.92 12.10 28.13
C LEU A 307 -6.50 11.86 28.63
N MET A 308 -5.49 12.05 27.77
CA MET A 308 -4.14 11.58 28.02
C MET A 308 -3.07 12.66 28.10
N GLY A 309 -3.29 13.87 27.57
CA GLY A 309 -2.23 14.82 27.23
C GLY A 309 -1.35 15.32 28.39
N SER A 310 -1.77 15.11 29.64
CA SER A 310 -0.97 15.41 30.85
C SER A 310 -0.23 14.20 31.42
N GLN A 311 -0.43 13.01 30.86
CA GLN A 311 0.16 11.77 31.35
C GLN A 311 1.53 11.54 30.71
N PRO A 312 2.53 11.04 31.47
CA PRO A 312 3.78 10.57 30.89
C PRO A 312 3.54 9.32 30.05
N ILE A 313 4.31 9.16 28.97
CA ILE A 313 4.28 7.93 28.16
C ILE A 313 4.89 6.80 29.00
N ALA A 314 4.10 5.75 29.27
CA ALA A 314 4.57 4.61 30.04
C ALA A 314 5.60 3.80 29.23
N SER A 315 6.56 3.20 29.94
CA SER A 315 7.42 2.19 29.36
C SER A 315 6.61 0.93 29.03
N ALA A 316 6.87 0.34 27.86
CA ALA A 316 6.26 -0.90 27.40
C ALA A 316 7.32 -1.76 26.71
N PRO A 317 7.17 -3.10 26.69
CA PRO A 317 8.05 -3.96 25.91
C PRO A 317 7.94 -3.66 24.40
N VAL A 318 8.92 -4.16 23.63
CA VAL A 318 8.94 -4.05 22.16
C VAL A 318 7.66 -4.63 21.54
N VAL A 319 7.17 -5.75 22.08
CA VAL A 319 5.86 -6.33 21.76
C VAL A 319 5.10 -6.56 23.06
N ASP A 320 3.93 -5.95 23.18
CA ASP A 320 2.97 -6.24 24.25
C ASP A 320 1.75 -6.97 23.66
N LEU A 321 1.52 -8.22 24.09
CA LEU A 321 0.32 -8.97 23.73
C LEU A 321 -0.81 -8.58 24.69
N LEU A 322 -1.84 -7.97 24.15
CA LEU A 322 -2.97 -7.42 24.87
C LEU A 322 -4.12 -8.43 24.87
N ASP A 323 -4.43 -8.89 26.06
CA ASP A 323 -5.26 -10.05 26.31
C ASP A 323 -6.37 -9.76 27.33
N GLY A 324 -7.46 -10.52 27.23
CA GLY A 324 -8.55 -10.51 28.20
C GLY A 324 -9.93 -10.32 27.58
N ASP A 325 -10.94 -10.85 28.26
CA ASP A 325 -12.36 -10.58 27.99
C ASP A 325 -12.64 -9.15 28.43
N GLU A 326 -12.54 -8.20 27.50
CA GLU A 326 -12.93 -6.83 27.74
C GLU A 326 -14.25 -6.50 27.04
N PRO A 327 -15.06 -5.59 27.63
CA PRO A 327 -16.23 -5.09 26.93
C PRO A 327 -15.82 -4.50 25.58
N LEU A 328 -16.60 -4.81 24.55
CA LEU A 328 -16.36 -4.34 23.18
C LEU A 328 -16.23 -2.82 23.11
N GLU A 329 -16.98 -2.09 23.93
CA GLU A 329 -16.94 -0.64 24.00
C GLU A 329 -15.58 -0.09 24.48
N VAL A 330 -14.89 -0.82 25.36
CA VAL A 330 -13.53 -0.46 25.79
C VAL A 330 -12.55 -0.66 24.63
N GLU A 331 -12.65 -1.79 23.92
CA GLU A 331 -11.79 -2.04 22.76
C GLU A 331 -12.00 -0.99 21.67
N LEU A 332 -13.25 -0.70 21.33
CA LEU A 332 -13.62 0.27 20.29
C LEU A 332 -13.12 1.67 20.63
N ALA A 333 -13.44 2.17 21.83
CA ALA A 333 -13.02 3.50 22.26
C ALA A 333 -11.48 3.63 22.31
N THR A 334 -10.79 2.59 22.81
CA THR A 334 -9.32 2.58 22.83
C THR A 334 -8.73 2.59 21.42
N SER A 335 -9.28 1.76 20.52
CA SER A 335 -8.79 1.63 19.14
C SER A 335 -9.04 2.89 18.32
N LEU A 336 -10.12 3.61 18.59
CA LEU A 336 -10.41 4.91 17.99
C LEU A 336 -9.40 5.97 18.42
N LEU A 337 -9.02 6.01 19.70
CA LEU A 337 -8.07 7.00 20.22
C LEU A 337 -6.60 6.67 19.91
N TYR A 338 -6.27 5.38 19.73
CA TYR A 338 -4.89 4.91 19.61
C TYR A 338 -4.06 5.63 18.51
N PRO A 339 -4.54 5.80 17.26
CA PRO A 339 -3.79 6.48 16.19
C PRO A 339 -3.60 7.97 16.40
N HIS A 340 -4.20 8.56 17.45
CA HIS A 340 -4.18 10.00 17.69
C HIS A 340 -3.41 10.35 18.97
N SER A 341 -2.49 9.48 19.38
CA SER A 341 -1.63 9.69 20.56
C SER A 341 -0.29 8.95 20.41
N HIS A 342 0.54 9.01 21.44
CA HIS A 342 1.84 8.33 21.51
C HIS A 342 1.94 7.34 22.68
N TYR A 343 0.79 6.94 23.25
CA TYR A 343 0.75 6.06 24.42
C TYR A 343 0.69 4.59 24.01
N PRO A 344 1.33 3.67 24.76
CA PRO A 344 1.08 2.24 24.65
C PRO A 344 -0.41 1.93 24.80
N TYR A 345 -0.90 0.96 24.04
CA TYR A 345 -2.30 0.58 24.01
C TYR A 345 -2.79 0.22 25.40
N ARG A 346 -2.02 -0.56 26.18
CA ARG A 346 -2.40 -0.95 27.54
C ARG A 346 -2.62 0.25 28.45
N GLN A 347 -1.80 1.30 28.31
CA GLN A 347 -1.95 2.54 29.08
C GLN A 347 -3.23 3.27 28.70
N LEU A 348 -3.46 3.48 27.40
CA LEU A 348 -4.67 4.13 26.89
C LEU A 348 -5.94 3.35 27.27
N ARG A 349 -5.91 2.03 27.11
CA ARG A 349 -6.97 1.09 27.45
C ARG A 349 -7.35 1.17 28.93
N ASN A 350 -6.37 1.27 29.83
CA ASN A 350 -6.64 1.39 31.27
C ASN A 350 -7.39 2.69 31.61
N GLN A 351 -7.07 3.79 30.93
CA GLN A 351 -7.79 5.05 31.10
C GLN A 351 -9.21 4.97 30.55
N VAL A 352 -9.38 4.39 29.35
CA VAL A 352 -10.71 4.18 28.74
C VAL A 352 -11.60 3.24 29.57
N ALA A 353 -11.02 2.19 30.15
CA ALA A 353 -11.74 1.24 31.00
C ALA A 353 -12.25 1.89 32.30
N ALA A 354 -11.55 2.90 32.82
CA ALA A 354 -11.93 3.64 34.02
C ALA A 354 -13.06 4.67 33.78
N LEU A 355 -13.38 4.98 32.52
CA LEU A 355 -14.47 5.89 32.17
C LEU A 355 -15.85 5.28 32.52
N SER A 356 -16.87 6.12 32.61
CA SER A 356 -18.26 5.66 32.65
C SER A 356 -18.69 5.08 31.29
N ALA A 357 -19.79 4.31 31.28
CA ALA A 357 -20.37 3.80 30.03
C ALA A 357 -20.76 4.93 29.06
N ASN A 358 -21.28 6.05 29.58
CA ASN A 358 -21.65 7.21 28.78
C ASN A 358 -20.43 7.84 28.10
N GLN A 359 -19.34 8.06 28.84
CA GLN A 359 -18.10 8.64 28.29
C GLN A 359 -17.47 7.74 27.23
N ARG A 360 -17.50 6.41 27.39
CA ARG A 360 -17.08 5.49 26.32
C ARG A 360 -17.98 5.60 25.10
N GLY A 361 -19.30 5.66 25.32
CA GLY A 361 -20.28 5.87 24.27
C GLY A 361 -20.06 7.18 23.49
N GLU A 362 -19.65 8.25 24.17
CA GLU A 362 -19.28 9.52 23.54
C GLU A 362 -18.07 9.36 22.60
N ILE A 363 -16.99 8.72 23.06
CA ILE A 363 -15.80 8.46 22.21
C ILE A 363 -16.16 7.63 20.97
N ILE A 364 -16.96 6.57 21.15
CA ILE A 364 -17.43 5.74 20.04
C ILE A 364 -18.29 6.56 19.07
N SER A 365 -19.15 7.44 19.61
CA SER A 365 -20.00 8.32 18.82
C SER A 365 -19.17 9.31 18.00
N LEU A 366 -18.08 9.88 18.53
CA LEU A 366 -17.16 10.72 17.75
C LEU A 366 -16.66 9.98 16.50
N GLY A 367 -16.32 8.70 16.66
CA GLY A 367 -15.84 7.84 15.57
C GLY A 367 -16.83 7.66 14.42
N ALA A 368 -18.14 7.83 14.65
CA ALA A 368 -19.18 7.60 13.64
C ALA A 368 -20.01 8.85 13.30
N LYS A 369 -19.83 9.95 14.04
CA LYS A 369 -20.66 11.17 14.02
C LYS A 369 -20.83 11.75 12.62
N HIS A 370 -19.74 11.86 11.88
CA HIS A 370 -19.72 12.54 10.57
C HIS A 370 -19.94 11.60 9.38
N ARG A 371 -20.26 10.33 9.65
CA ARG A 371 -20.34 9.29 8.62
C ARG A 371 -21.49 9.55 7.64
N GLY A 372 -21.15 9.69 6.37
CA GLY A 372 -22.11 9.84 5.28
C GLY A 372 -22.75 8.51 4.84
N ARG A 373 -23.72 8.60 3.92
CA ARG A 373 -24.46 7.45 3.38
C ARG A 373 -23.56 6.40 2.71
N HIS A 374 -22.46 6.83 2.12
CA HIS A 374 -21.57 5.99 1.32
C HIS A 374 -20.24 5.66 2.01
N ASP A 375 -20.06 6.13 3.24
CA ASP A 375 -18.85 5.91 4.03
C ASP A 375 -18.89 4.55 4.75
N GLU A 376 -17.75 3.86 4.71
CA GLU A 376 -17.47 2.74 5.60
C GLU A 376 -17.07 3.27 6.99
N LEU A 377 -17.16 2.45 8.04
CA LEU A 377 -16.61 2.81 9.34
C LEU A 377 -15.08 2.90 9.27
N LEU A 378 -14.47 3.68 10.16
CA LEU A 378 -13.01 3.73 10.26
C LEU A 378 -12.44 2.34 10.57
N ARG A 379 -11.24 2.04 10.07
CA ARG A 379 -10.51 0.80 10.37
C ARG A 379 -10.41 0.54 11.87
N SER A 380 -10.31 1.58 12.69
CA SER A 380 -10.27 1.49 14.16
C SER A 380 -11.49 0.80 14.78
N PHE A 381 -12.63 0.72 14.09
CA PHE A 381 -13.79 -0.05 14.55
C PHE A 381 -13.60 -1.56 14.44
N SER A 382 -12.66 -2.05 13.62
CA SER A 382 -12.37 -3.48 13.49
C SER A 382 -11.84 -4.04 14.82
N SER A 383 -12.67 -4.83 15.48
CA SER A 383 -12.50 -5.28 16.87
C SER A 383 -12.83 -6.77 17.02
N GLY A 384 -12.65 -7.35 18.21
CA GLY A 384 -12.95 -8.76 18.48
C GLY A 384 -11.81 -9.74 18.13
N HIS A 385 -10.61 -9.22 17.86
CA HIS A 385 -9.43 -10.06 17.63
C HIS A 385 -8.85 -10.51 18.97
N SER A 386 -8.63 -11.82 19.13
CA SER A 386 -8.07 -12.39 20.36
C SER A 386 -6.60 -12.06 20.56
N LEU A 387 -5.84 -11.88 19.47
CA LEU A 387 -4.43 -11.49 19.51
C LEU A 387 -4.28 -10.05 19.02
N ARG A 388 -3.79 -9.19 19.93
CA ARG A 388 -3.55 -7.77 19.67
C ARG A 388 -2.16 -7.44 20.18
N PHE A 389 -1.26 -7.13 19.26
CA PHE A 389 0.13 -6.82 19.55
C PHE A 389 0.32 -5.32 19.43
N ASP A 390 0.62 -4.65 20.55
CA ASP A 390 1.14 -3.28 20.52
C ASP A 390 2.65 -3.34 20.38
N ILE A 391 3.14 -2.83 19.26
CA ILE A 391 4.52 -3.02 18.82
C ILE A 391 5.22 -1.67 18.71
N LEU A 392 6.40 -1.57 19.32
CA LEU A 392 7.31 -0.44 19.19
C LEU A 392 8.60 -0.91 18.48
N MET A 393 8.79 -0.49 17.24
CA MET A 393 9.94 -0.87 16.40
C MET A 393 10.36 0.28 15.50
N ASP A 394 11.57 0.23 14.92
CA ASP A 394 11.99 1.16 13.89
C ASP A 394 11.05 1.19 12.66
N ILE A 395 10.92 2.36 12.02
CA ILE A 395 10.06 2.57 10.84
C ILE A 395 10.44 1.61 9.70
N GLY A 396 11.73 1.31 9.53
CA GLY A 396 12.20 0.39 8.51
C GLY A 396 11.67 -1.03 8.70
N GLY A 397 11.67 -1.53 9.93
CA GLY A 397 11.07 -2.78 10.36
C GLY A 397 9.54 -2.77 10.19
N PHE A 398 8.88 -1.68 10.59
CA PHE A 398 7.43 -1.53 10.44
C PHE A 398 7.04 -1.60 8.96
N ARG A 399 7.72 -0.89 8.07
CA ARG A 399 7.46 -0.93 6.63
C ARG A 399 7.57 -2.33 6.04
N ASP A 400 8.48 -3.16 6.55
CA ASP A 400 8.59 -4.55 6.10
C ASP A 400 7.45 -5.43 6.66
N MET A 401 7.00 -5.18 7.91
CA MET A 401 5.86 -5.84 8.54
C MET A 401 4.51 -5.41 7.97
N HIS A 402 4.40 -4.16 7.51
CA HIS A 402 3.19 -3.53 6.97
C HIS A 402 2.64 -4.24 5.73
N ARG A 403 3.47 -5.06 5.07
CA ARG A 403 3.08 -5.94 3.96
C ARG A 403 2.12 -7.07 4.35
N HIS A 404 1.93 -7.33 5.65
CA HIS A 404 1.02 -8.37 6.16
C HIS A 404 -0.43 -7.86 6.26
N ARG A 405 -1.15 -7.93 5.15
CA ARG A 405 -2.45 -7.26 4.97
C ARG A 405 -3.66 -8.03 5.54
N ARG A 406 -3.47 -9.26 6.03
CA ARG A 406 -4.53 -10.10 6.62
C ARG A 406 -4.75 -9.81 8.12
N CYS A 407 -4.33 -8.63 8.58
CA CYS A 407 -4.54 -8.15 9.93
C CYS A 407 -5.00 -6.69 9.93
N VAL A 408 -5.54 -6.24 11.06
CA VAL A 408 -5.84 -4.83 11.29
C VAL A 408 -4.59 -4.16 11.83
N GLN A 409 -4.09 -3.16 11.11
CA GLN A 409 -2.94 -2.36 11.53
C GLN A 409 -3.39 -0.93 11.79
N LEU A 410 -3.09 -0.43 13.00
CA LEU A 410 -3.30 0.95 13.40
C LEU A 410 -1.94 1.56 13.75
N LEU A 411 -1.52 2.60 13.02
CA LEU A 411 -0.23 3.26 13.22
C LEU A 411 -0.42 4.56 14.00
N GLN A 412 0.48 4.86 14.94
CA GLN A 412 0.59 6.17 15.58
C GLN A 412 1.46 7.11 14.74
N PRO A 413 1.28 8.44 14.84
CA PRO A 413 2.05 9.40 14.05
C PRO A 413 3.55 9.29 14.36
N TYR A 414 4.40 9.52 13.36
CA TYR A 414 5.84 9.47 13.54
C TYR A 414 6.33 10.61 14.44
N THR A 415 7.21 10.25 15.37
CA THR A 415 7.70 11.16 16.39
C THR A 415 9.08 10.73 16.87
N ASP A 416 9.85 11.66 17.40
CA ASP A 416 11.14 11.40 18.05
C ASP A 416 10.99 10.98 19.53
N LEU A 417 9.76 11.04 20.09
CA LEU A 417 9.48 10.72 21.50
C LEU A 417 9.84 9.28 21.90
N HIS A 418 9.87 8.36 20.94
CA HIS A 418 10.19 6.95 21.19
C HIS A 418 11.69 6.63 21.05
N GLY A 419 12.49 7.59 20.58
CA GLY A 419 13.89 7.38 20.23
C GLY A 419 14.06 6.55 18.95
N TYR A 420 15.20 5.86 18.85
CA TYR A 420 15.60 5.05 17.71
C TYR A 420 16.10 3.67 18.14
N ASP A 421 16.16 2.74 17.19
CA ASP A 421 16.81 1.43 17.36
C ASP A 421 18.22 1.42 16.81
N GLU A 422 19.12 0.72 17.49
CA GLU A 422 20.46 0.43 16.98
C GLU A 422 20.48 -0.89 16.18
N PRO A 423 21.27 -0.95 15.10
CA PRO A 423 21.30 -2.10 14.22
C PRO A 423 22.17 -3.24 14.79
N ILE A 424 21.62 -3.97 15.76
CA ILE A 424 22.29 -5.09 16.42
C ILE A 424 21.84 -6.42 15.78
N CYS A 425 22.80 -7.23 15.34
CA CYS A 425 22.54 -8.58 14.84
C CYS A 425 23.54 -9.57 15.44
N PRO A 426 23.08 -10.58 16.21
CA PRO A 426 23.95 -11.61 16.76
C PRO A 426 24.82 -12.31 15.69
N GLY A 427 26.10 -12.50 16.01
CA GLY A 427 27.07 -13.08 15.09
C GLY A 427 27.65 -12.13 14.03
N GLN A 428 27.32 -10.83 14.09
CA GLN A 428 27.87 -9.82 13.19
C GLN A 428 28.53 -8.69 13.98
N PRO A 429 29.52 -8.00 13.38
CA PRO A 429 30.14 -6.84 14.00
C PRO A 429 29.10 -5.76 14.31
N THR A 430 29.25 -5.15 15.48
CA THR A 430 28.49 -4.00 15.95
C THR A 430 29.00 -2.70 15.33
N LEU A 431 28.23 -1.61 15.49
CA LEU A 431 28.70 -0.27 15.13
C LEU A 431 29.94 0.14 15.91
N ALA A 432 30.06 -0.27 17.17
CA ALA A 432 31.22 0.01 18.02
C ALA A 432 32.50 -0.66 17.47
N GLU A 433 32.41 -1.94 17.13
CA GLU A 433 33.53 -2.70 16.51
C GLU A 433 33.92 -2.15 15.13
N ALA A 434 32.97 -1.53 14.42
CA ALA A 434 33.24 -0.83 13.16
C ALA A 434 33.73 0.63 13.34
N GLY A 435 33.79 1.16 14.57
CA GLY A 435 34.16 2.55 14.85
C GLY A 435 33.13 3.58 14.36
N LEU A 436 31.85 3.19 14.26
CA LEU A 436 30.75 3.99 13.70
C LEU A 436 29.72 4.46 14.74
N GLU A 437 29.84 4.02 16.00
CA GLU A 437 28.87 4.32 17.08
C GLU A 437 28.68 5.82 17.36
N THR A 438 29.77 6.58 17.45
CA THR A 438 29.72 8.04 17.65
C THR A 438 29.06 8.75 16.45
N LEU A 439 29.47 8.40 15.23
CA LEU A 439 28.87 8.95 14.01
C LEU A 439 27.36 8.67 13.97
N TYR A 440 26.96 7.48 14.40
CA TYR A 440 25.56 7.05 14.43
C TYR A 440 24.72 7.89 15.40
N SER A 441 25.14 7.94 16.67
CA SER A 441 24.42 8.65 17.74
C SER A 441 24.38 10.17 17.50
N GLU A 442 25.49 10.80 17.11
CA GLU A 442 25.55 12.24 16.84
C GLU A 442 24.68 12.65 15.65
N THR A 443 24.66 11.85 14.59
CA THR A 443 23.84 12.14 13.40
C THR A 443 22.35 12.09 13.74
N LEU A 444 21.90 11.09 14.50
CA LEU A 444 20.51 10.98 14.92
C LEU A 444 20.12 12.09 15.89
N ALA A 445 20.99 12.42 16.85
CA ALA A 445 20.76 13.55 17.77
C ALA A 445 20.61 14.87 17.02
N ALA A 446 21.50 15.18 16.07
CA ALA A 446 21.42 16.38 15.24
C ALA A 446 20.16 16.39 14.35
N THR A 447 19.76 15.22 13.84
CA THR A 447 18.54 15.07 13.03
C THR A 447 17.29 15.33 13.87
N TYR A 448 17.20 14.79 15.09
CA TYR A 448 16.06 15.05 15.97
C TYR A 448 16.00 16.48 16.47
N ALA A 449 17.15 17.12 16.71
CA ALA A 449 17.19 18.56 16.98
C ALA A 449 16.62 19.36 15.79
N THR A 450 17.02 19.01 14.57
CA THR A 450 16.49 19.65 13.35
C THR A 450 15.00 19.39 13.18
N TYR A 451 14.53 18.15 13.43
CA TYR A 451 13.12 17.77 13.37
C TYR A 451 12.27 18.62 14.29
N ARG A 452 12.69 18.79 15.56
CA ARG A 452 11.98 19.64 16.53
C ARG A 452 11.94 21.10 16.07
N SER A 453 13.07 21.64 15.61
CA SER A 453 13.14 23.01 15.09
C SER A 453 12.19 23.24 13.91
N LEU A 454 12.15 22.32 12.95
CA LEU A 454 11.26 22.40 11.80
C LEU A 454 9.79 22.25 12.22
N ARG A 455 9.49 21.26 13.07
CA ARG A 455 8.14 20.96 13.58
C ARG A 455 7.53 22.16 14.30
N ASP A 456 8.34 22.86 15.10
CA ASP A 456 7.92 23.97 15.95
C ASP A 456 8.03 25.34 15.24
N SER A 457 8.40 25.36 13.95
CA SER A 457 8.46 26.57 13.13
C SER A 457 7.07 27.12 12.79
N SER A 458 7.03 28.37 12.31
CA SER A 458 5.78 29.01 11.87
C SER A 458 5.36 28.65 10.44
N VAL A 459 6.07 27.74 9.78
CA VAL A 459 5.76 27.33 8.41
C VAL A 459 4.42 26.58 8.39
N PRO A 460 3.52 26.85 7.42
CA PRO A 460 2.31 26.06 7.26
C PRO A 460 2.61 24.57 7.11
N GLU A 461 1.86 23.70 7.82
CA GLU A 461 2.10 22.25 7.83
C GLU A 461 3.51 21.84 8.30
N ALA A 462 4.20 22.69 9.09
CA ALA A 462 5.53 22.43 9.65
C ALA A 462 5.64 21.07 10.34
N ALA A 463 4.66 20.74 11.20
CA ALA A 463 4.68 19.50 11.97
C ALA A 463 4.58 18.24 11.09
N GLN A 464 3.80 18.30 10.02
CA GLN A 464 3.71 17.23 9.01
C GLN A 464 4.98 17.18 8.17
N SER A 465 5.44 18.34 7.68
CA SER A 465 6.62 18.46 6.81
C SER A 465 7.92 18.03 7.51
N ALA A 466 8.05 18.27 8.82
CA ALA A 466 9.23 17.84 9.58
C ALA A 466 9.36 16.31 9.66
N GLN A 467 8.26 15.54 9.64
CA GLN A 467 8.33 14.08 9.74
C GLN A 467 9.13 13.44 8.59
N TYR A 468 9.20 14.11 7.44
CA TYR A 468 9.99 13.65 6.30
C TYR A 468 11.49 13.50 6.58
N ILE A 469 12.06 14.19 7.57
CA ILE A 469 13.48 14.00 7.94
C ILE A 469 13.70 12.90 8.98
N LEU A 470 12.64 12.30 9.54
CA LEU A 470 12.80 11.20 10.47
C LEU A 470 13.39 9.99 9.73
N PRO A 471 14.56 9.48 10.16
CA PRO A 471 15.22 8.37 9.50
C PRO A 471 14.59 7.03 9.91
N LEU A 472 14.76 6.00 9.08
CA LEU A 472 14.15 4.68 9.30
C LEU A 472 14.50 4.05 10.65
N ALA A 473 15.60 4.44 11.30
CA ALA A 473 15.95 4.03 12.66
C ALA A 473 14.95 4.49 13.74
N THR A 474 14.19 5.55 13.47
CA THR A 474 13.22 6.13 14.42
C THR A 474 12.17 5.11 14.76
N ARG A 475 11.82 4.97 16.04
CA ARG A 475 10.78 4.05 16.47
C ARG A 475 9.39 4.60 16.20
N CYS A 476 8.54 3.77 15.63
CA CYS A 476 7.11 4.00 15.51
C CYS A 476 6.33 2.95 16.32
N ARG A 477 5.16 3.35 16.80
CA ARG A 477 4.27 2.49 17.58
C ARG A 477 3.05 2.12 16.74
N SER A 478 2.72 0.82 16.70
CA SER A 478 1.63 0.29 15.89
C SER A 478 0.91 -0.87 16.58
N LEU A 479 -0.40 -0.95 16.40
CA LEU A 479 -1.23 -2.03 16.91
C LEU A 479 -1.57 -2.97 15.76
N PHE A 480 -1.23 -4.23 15.92
CA PHE A 480 -1.56 -5.31 15.00
C PHE A 480 -2.60 -6.22 15.66
N LYS A 481 -3.82 -6.27 15.10
CA LYS A 481 -4.89 -7.15 15.56
C LYS A 481 -5.14 -8.26 14.54
N MET A 482 -5.12 -9.50 15.00
CA MET A 482 -5.17 -10.65 14.09
C MET A 482 -5.67 -11.92 14.80
N ASP A 483 -5.89 -12.97 14.01
CA ASP A 483 -6.10 -14.32 14.52
C ASP A 483 -4.77 -15.07 14.72
N PHE A 484 -4.86 -16.30 15.22
CA PHE A 484 -3.68 -17.15 15.43
C PHE A 484 -2.97 -17.52 14.12
N ALA A 485 -3.71 -17.75 13.03
CA ALA A 485 -3.13 -18.20 11.77
C ALA A 485 -2.22 -17.12 11.18
N GLU A 486 -2.64 -15.86 11.25
CA GLU A 486 -1.83 -14.73 10.82
C GLU A 486 -0.65 -14.49 11.77
N ALA A 487 -0.83 -14.60 13.08
CA ALA A 487 0.27 -14.46 14.04
C ALA A 487 1.37 -15.52 13.84
N LEU A 488 0.96 -16.76 13.53
CA LEU A 488 1.86 -17.85 13.16
C LEU A 488 2.57 -17.53 11.84
N TYR A 489 1.82 -17.21 10.78
CA TYR A 489 2.38 -16.87 9.47
C TYR A 489 3.42 -15.75 9.52
N ILE A 490 3.09 -14.64 10.20
CA ILE A 490 3.99 -13.50 10.37
C ILE A 490 5.24 -13.94 11.11
N SER A 491 5.08 -14.63 12.25
CA SER A 491 6.22 -15.05 13.08
C SER A 491 7.17 -15.96 12.30
N GLU A 492 6.67 -16.97 11.61
CA GLU A 492 7.49 -17.91 10.81
C GLU A 492 8.20 -17.21 9.64
N LEU A 493 7.47 -16.41 8.85
CA LEU A 493 8.05 -15.76 7.68
C LEU A 493 9.12 -14.74 8.08
N ARG A 494 8.88 -14.01 9.17
CA ARG A 494 9.69 -12.85 9.55
C ARG A 494 10.84 -13.20 10.49
N SER A 495 10.83 -14.36 11.15
CA SER A 495 11.96 -14.81 11.98
C SER A 495 13.14 -15.38 11.18
N GLY A 496 12.92 -15.82 9.94
CA GLY A 496 13.93 -16.50 9.13
C GLY A 496 15.26 -15.74 8.99
N ILE A 497 16.39 -16.46 8.90
CA ILE A 497 17.76 -15.90 8.84
C ILE A 497 17.99 -14.83 7.75
N ALA A 498 17.27 -14.95 6.62
CA ALA A 498 17.35 -13.99 5.52
C ALA A 498 16.65 -12.65 5.84
N GLY A 499 15.96 -12.59 6.99
CA GLY A 499 15.25 -11.42 7.46
C GLY A 499 16.15 -10.27 7.92
N HIS A 500 15.56 -9.08 8.01
CA HIS A 500 16.16 -7.94 8.68
C HIS A 500 16.07 -8.13 10.20
N PHE A 501 17.16 -7.87 10.93
CA PHE A 501 17.26 -8.14 12.37
C PHE A 501 16.13 -7.50 13.20
N SER A 502 15.68 -6.30 12.84
CA SER A 502 14.57 -5.61 13.50
C SER A 502 13.25 -6.40 13.47
N TYR A 503 12.68 -6.67 12.29
CA TYR A 503 11.41 -7.40 12.24
C TYR A 503 11.57 -8.87 12.66
N ARG A 504 12.78 -9.46 12.54
CA ARG A 504 13.06 -10.77 13.11
C ARG A 504 12.86 -10.74 14.62
N ARG A 505 13.40 -9.72 15.30
CA ARG A 505 13.20 -9.54 16.74
C ARG A 505 11.72 -9.40 17.08
N VAL A 506 10.97 -8.60 16.33
CA VAL A 506 9.52 -8.45 16.55
C VAL A 506 8.79 -9.79 16.39
N ALA A 507 9.06 -10.53 15.32
CA ALA A 507 8.48 -11.85 15.06
C ALA A 507 8.75 -12.84 16.20
N TRP A 508 9.99 -12.85 16.71
CA TRP A 508 10.38 -13.64 17.88
C TRP A 508 9.61 -13.24 19.14
N GLU A 509 9.51 -11.94 19.43
CA GLU A 509 8.78 -11.44 20.60
C GLU A 509 7.26 -11.71 20.49
N MET A 510 6.68 -11.63 19.29
CA MET A 510 5.29 -12.04 19.03
C MET A 510 5.08 -13.52 19.37
N TYR A 511 5.95 -14.40 18.88
CA TYR A 511 5.92 -15.82 19.23
C TYR A 511 6.03 -16.04 20.74
N LYS A 512 7.02 -15.44 21.41
CA LYS A 512 7.17 -15.61 22.87
C LYS A 512 5.94 -15.15 23.63
N ALA A 513 5.33 -14.04 23.20
CA ALA A 513 4.12 -13.53 23.83
C ALA A 513 2.96 -14.53 23.68
N VAL A 514 2.77 -15.10 22.48
CA VAL A 514 1.79 -16.17 22.24
C VAL A 514 2.12 -17.43 23.02
N ALA A 515 3.38 -17.89 23.01
CA ALA A 515 3.81 -19.11 23.71
C ALA A 515 3.63 -19.00 25.22
N LYS A 516 3.90 -17.81 25.80
CA LYS A 516 3.65 -17.54 27.22
C LYS A 516 2.17 -17.59 27.56
N LYS A 517 1.32 -17.04 26.69
CA LYS A 517 -0.13 -16.91 26.90
C LYS A 517 -0.89 -18.22 26.60
N HIS A 518 -0.49 -18.90 25.54
CA HIS A 518 -1.10 -20.11 24.99
C HIS A 518 -0.05 -21.21 24.76
N PRO A 519 0.48 -21.83 25.83
CA PRO A 519 1.61 -22.77 25.71
C PRO A 519 1.36 -23.96 24.79
N SER A 520 0.11 -24.46 24.71
CA SER A 520 -0.25 -25.57 23.82
C SER A 520 -0.15 -25.24 22.34
N LEU A 521 -0.20 -23.95 21.97
CA LEU A 521 -0.08 -23.48 20.59
C LEU A 521 1.38 -23.24 20.18
N ALA A 522 2.31 -23.12 21.14
CA ALA A 522 3.71 -22.79 20.88
C ALA A 522 4.40 -23.80 19.95
N GLN A 523 4.03 -25.09 20.06
CA GLN A 523 4.60 -26.18 19.27
C GLN A 523 4.33 -26.08 17.75
N TYR A 524 3.36 -25.27 17.33
CA TYR A 524 3.02 -25.13 15.91
C TYR A 524 3.84 -24.08 15.19
N PHE A 525 4.58 -23.22 15.90
CA PHE A 525 5.45 -22.23 15.29
C PHE A 525 6.73 -22.88 14.78
N ARG A 526 7.02 -22.73 13.49
CA ARG A 526 8.34 -22.99 12.90
C ARG A 526 9.16 -21.71 12.94
N ILE A 527 9.75 -21.45 14.10
CA ILE A 527 10.46 -20.21 14.39
C ILE A 527 11.95 -20.44 14.62
N GLU A 528 12.76 -19.47 14.21
CA GLU A 528 14.20 -19.45 14.42
C GLU A 528 14.55 -18.48 15.55
N ASP A 529 15.40 -18.90 16.49
CA ASP A 529 15.84 -18.03 17.57
C ASP A 529 16.73 -16.92 17.02
N VAL A 530 16.29 -15.68 17.24
CA VAL A 530 16.97 -14.47 16.76
C VAL A 530 18.21 -14.11 17.58
N ASN A 531 18.40 -14.73 18.74
CA ASN A 531 19.56 -14.53 19.60
C ASN A 531 20.72 -15.47 19.23
N GLU A 532 20.47 -16.50 18.44
CA GLU A 532 21.52 -17.36 17.91
C GLU A 532 22.28 -16.65 16.77
N PRO A 533 23.62 -16.82 16.68
CA PRO A 533 24.41 -16.28 15.59
C PRO A 533 23.91 -16.76 14.23
N VAL A 534 23.71 -15.83 13.30
CA VAL A 534 23.28 -16.16 11.94
C VAL A 534 24.48 -16.32 11.02
N ASP A 535 24.58 -17.47 10.36
CA ASP A 535 25.46 -17.64 9.21
C ASP A 535 24.86 -16.93 7.99
N LEU A 536 25.43 -15.78 7.63
CA LEU A 536 25.00 -14.99 6.48
C LEU A 536 25.20 -15.68 5.13
N LEU A 537 26.12 -16.64 5.07
CA LEU A 537 26.50 -17.30 3.82
C LEU A 537 25.68 -18.56 3.55
N ARG A 538 24.92 -19.03 4.55
CA ARG A 538 23.98 -20.12 4.42
C ARG A 538 22.63 -19.60 3.90
N ARG A 539 22.23 -20.04 2.70
CA ARG A 539 20.94 -19.73 2.08
C ARG A 539 20.10 -20.98 1.93
#